data_AF-A0A4Q4BNH7-F1
#
_entry.id   AF-A0A4Q4BNH7-F1
#
_cell.length_a   1.000
_cell.length_b   1.000
_cell.length_c   1.000
_cell.angle_alpha   90.00
_cell.angle_beta   90.00
_cell.angle_gamma   90.00
#
_symmetry.space_group_name_H-M   'P 1'
#
loop_
_entity.id
_entity.type
_entity.pdbx_description
1 polymer ?
#
loop_
_entity_poly.entity_id
_entity_poly.type
_entity_poly.pdbx_seq_one_letter_code
_entity_poly.pdbx_strand_id
1 'polypeptide(L)' 'TKSDLLVVNKTDLAPHVGVDPVLLEADTARSRGQRPYVMAQLRHGKGVDAVVDFIVKHGGLRLKTDAA' A
#
# COMPACT_ATOMS: atom_id res chain seq x y z
N THR A 1 -5.36 -11.28 8.29
CA THR A 1 -6.02 -10.10 8.92
C THR A 1 -7.37 -9.85 8.26
N LYS A 2 -8.32 -9.20 8.95
CA LYS A 2 -9.67 -8.91 8.41
C LYS A 2 -9.73 -7.69 7.48
N SER A 3 -8.64 -6.94 7.32
CA SER A 3 -8.61 -5.67 6.59
C SER A 3 -8.91 -5.80 5.09
N ASP A 4 -9.70 -4.86 4.57
CA ASP A 4 -10.05 -4.80 3.15
C ASP A 4 -8.85 -4.40 2.28
N LEU A 5 -8.02 -3.47 2.77
CA LEU A 5 -6.70 -3.15 2.21
C LEU A 5 -5.60 -3.41 3.25
N LEU A 6 -4.47 -3.92 2.79
CA LEU A 6 -3.23 -3.97 3.57
C LEU A 6 -2.20 -3.03 2.95
N VAL A 7 -1.63 -2.13 3.76
CA VAL A 7 -0.52 -1.26 3.33
C VAL A 7 0.75 -1.69 4.06
N VAL A 8 1.72 -2.19 3.32
CA VAL A 8 3.06 -2.53 3.83
C VAL A 8 3.95 -1.32 3.62
N ASN A 9 4.02 -0.46 4.63
CA ASN A 9 4.75 0.81 4.55
C ASN A 9 6.20 0.68 5.04
N LYS A 10 7.02 1.67 4.69
CA LYS A 10 8.44 1.78 5.04
C LYS A 10 9.31 0.69 4.41
N THR A 11 8.99 0.27 3.18
CA THR A 11 9.78 -0.75 2.48
C THR A 11 11.22 -0.31 2.21
N ASP A 12 11.50 0.99 2.27
CA ASP A 12 12.83 1.58 2.23
C ASP A 12 13.72 1.17 3.41
N LEU A 13 13.14 0.80 4.56
CA LEU A 13 13.92 0.40 5.73
C LEU A 13 14.45 -1.04 5.65
N ALA A 14 14.00 -1.83 4.67
CA ALA A 14 14.35 -3.25 4.55
C ALA A 14 15.86 -3.56 4.64
N PRO A 15 16.77 -2.78 4.01
CA PRO A 15 18.22 -3.00 4.13
C PRO A 15 18.77 -2.80 5.55
N HIS A 16 18.07 -2.03 6.39
CA HIS A 16 18.50 -1.66 7.74
C HIS A 16 17.91 -2.56 8.83
N VAL A 17 16.88 -3.35 8.51
CA VAL A 17 16.18 -4.21 9.48
C VAL A 17 16.31 -5.69 9.17
N GLY A 18 17.15 -6.06 8.20
CA GLY A 18 17.40 -7.46 7.83
C GLY A 18 16.21 -8.13 7.17
N VAL A 19 15.39 -7.37 6.43
CA VAL A 19 14.22 -7.89 5.71
C VAL A 19 14.51 -7.90 4.22
N ASP A 20 14.18 -9.01 3.55
CA ASP A 20 14.18 -9.07 2.08
C ASP A 20 12.82 -8.55 1.56
N PRO A 21 12.79 -7.44 0.80
CA PRO A 21 11.55 -6.88 0.26
C PRO A 21 10.80 -7.84 -0.67
N VAL A 22 11.53 -8.64 -1.44
CA VAL A 22 10.96 -9.55 -2.45
C VAL A 22 10.27 -10.72 -1.76
N LEU A 23 10.91 -11.27 -0.73
CA LEU A 23 10.31 -12.33 0.09
C LEU A 23 9.09 -11.81 0.84
N LEU A 24 9.18 -10.62 1.43
CA LEU A 24 8.07 -9.98 2.13
C LEU A 24 6.87 -9.76 1.21
N GLU A 25 7.10 -9.31 -0.03
CA GLU A 25 6.04 -9.13 -1.03
C GLU A 25 5.41 -10.46 -1.43
N ALA A 26 6.22 -11.49 -1.69
CA ALA A 26 5.73 -12.82 -2.03
C ALA A 26 4.86 -13.43 -0.89
N ASP A 27 5.31 -13.28 0.36
CA ASP A 27 4.56 -13.75 1.53
C ASP A 27 3.28 -12.95 1.74
N THR A 28 3.34 -11.63 1.51
CA THR A 28 2.16 -10.76 1.56
C THR A 28 1.14 -11.19 0.52
N ALA A 29 1.55 -11.40 -0.74
CA ALA A 29 0.68 -11.86 -1.81
C ALA A 29 0.02 -13.22 -1.47
N ARG A 30 0.82 -14.17 -0.96
CA ARG A 30 0.32 -15.49 -0.57
C ARG A 30 -0.69 -15.42 0.58
N SER A 31 -0.43 -14.60 1.59
CA SER A 31 -1.32 -14.41 2.74
C SER A 31 -2.61 -13.68 2.36
N ARG A 32 -2.54 -12.75 1.41
CA ARG A 32 -3.68 -11.95 0.95
C ARG A 32 -4.57 -12.67 -0.05
N GLY A 33 -4.02 -13.61 -0.83
CA GLY A 33 -4.73 -14.25 -1.93
C GLY A 33 -5.20 -13.19 -2.93
N GLN A 34 -6.51 -13.06 -3.12
CA GLN A 34 -7.09 -12.05 -4.03
C GLN A 34 -7.31 -10.68 -3.38
N ARG A 35 -7.09 -10.54 -2.06
CA ARG A 35 -7.39 -9.29 -1.36
C ARG A 35 -6.29 -8.25 -1.62
N PRO A 36 -6.62 -6.98 -1.88
CA PRO A 36 -5.64 -6.01 -2.35
C PRO A 36 -4.60 -5.64 -1.28
N TYR A 37 -3.38 -5.35 -1.70
CA TYR A 37 -2.35 -4.79 -0.83
C TYR A 37 -1.47 -3.81 -1.60
N VAL A 38 -0.75 -2.96 -0.88
CA VAL A 38 0.17 -1.98 -1.47
C VAL A 38 1.50 -2.00 -0.70
N MET A 39 2.60 -2.17 -1.42
CA MET A 39 3.96 -1.92 -0.92
C MET A 39 4.23 -0.41 -1.03
N ALA A 40 4.53 0.25 0.08
CA ALA A 40 4.57 1.71 0.15
C ALA A 40 5.84 2.26 0.82
N GLN A 41 6.23 3.45 0.37
CA GLN A 41 7.23 4.30 1.00
C GLN A 41 6.60 5.70 1.12
N LEU A 42 5.67 5.86 2.07
CA LEU A 42 4.81 7.05 2.12
C LEU A 42 5.62 8.36 2.25
N ARG A 43 6.77 8.33 2.92
CA ARG A 43 7.71 9.48 3.00
C ARG A 43 8.27 9.88 1.62
N HIS A 44 8.36 8.94 0.69
CA HIS A 44 8.87 9.13 -0.66
C HIS A 44 7.74 9.19 -1.70
N GLY A 45 6.48 9.28 -1.27
CA GLY A 45 5.31 9.31 -2.16
C GLY A 45 4.97 7.98 -2.84
N LYS A 46 5.76 6.91 -2.64
CA LYS A 46 5.51 5.63 -3.33
C LYS A 46 4.32 4.89 -2.72
N GLY A 47 3.39 4.48 -3.58
CA GLY A 47 2.18 3.77 -3.19
C GLY A 47 1.06 4.67 -2.66
N VAL A 48 1.27 5.99 -2.60
CA VAL A 48 0.23 6.94 -2.16
C VAL A 48 -0.96 6.91 -3.11
N ASP A 49 -0.71 7.02 -4.42
CA ASP A 49 -1.77 7.04 -5.44
C ASP A 49 -2.64 5.78 -5.36
N ALA A 50 -2.02 4.60 -5.24
CA ALA A 50 -2.74 3.34 -5.14
C ALA A 50 -3.63 3.26 -3.87
N VAL A 51 -3.17 3.84 -2.76
CA VAL A 51 -3.96 3.92 -1.52
C VAL A 51 -5.11 4.91 -1.68
N VAL A 52 -4.87 6.07 -2.29
CA VAL A 52 -5.90 7.08 -2.57
C VAL A 52 -6.97 6.50 -3.48
N ASP A 53 -6.58 5.84 -4.58
CA ASP A 53 -7.48 5.20 -5.53
C ASP A 53 -8.36 4.14 -4.85
N PHE A 54 -7.76 3.32 -3.98
CA PHE A 54 -8.52 2.35 -3.21
C PHE A 54 -9.59 3.04 -2.34
N ILE A 55 -9.22 4.10 -1.62
CA ILE A 55 -10.11 4.84 -0.73
C ILE A 55 -11.22 5.53 -1.53
N VAL A 56 -10.91 6.17 -2.66
CA VAL A 56 -11.90 6.81 -3.53
C VAL A 56 -12.90 5.77 -4.05
N LYS A 57 -12.40 4.65 -4.58
CA LYS A 57 -13.22 3.59 -5.17
C LYS A 57 -14.14 2.89 -4.17
N HIS A 58 -13.65 2.59 -2.96
CA HIS A 58 -14.39 1.79 -1.97
C HIS A 58 -15.06 2.64 -0.88
N GLY A 59 -14.57 3.86 -0.65
CA GLY A 59 -15.07 4.78 0.37
C GLY A 59 -16.12 5.78 -0.13
N GLY A 60 -16.46 5.77 -1.43
CA GLY A 60 -17.46 6.66 -2.01
C GLY A 60 -17.07 8.15 -1.99
N LEU A 61 -15.77 8.43 -1.88
CA LEU A 61 -15.25 9.80 -1.83
C LEU A 61 -15.08 10.36 -3.24
N ARG A 62 -15.19 11.68 -3.38
CA ARG A 62 -14.81 12.41 -4.58
C ARG A 62 -13.59 13.26 -4.27
N LEU A 63 -12.55 13.15 -5.10
CA LEU A 63 -11.39 14.03 -5.00
C LEU A 63 -11.84 15.45 -5.26
N LYS A 64 -11.46 16.36 -4.37
CA LYS A 64 -11.63 17.78 -4.62
C LYS A 64 -10.57 18.17 -5.65
N THR A 65 -10.99 18.60 -6.83
CA THR A 65 -10.09 19.25 -7.76
C THR A 65 -9.72 20.60 -7.13
N ASP A 66 -8.45 20.82 -6.85
CA ASP A 66 -8.01 22.14 -6.40
C ASP A 66 -8.37 23.14 -7.50
N ALA A 67 -9.09 24.19 -7.11
CA ALA A 67 -9.40 25.30 -8.01
C ALA A 67 -8.07 26.00 -8.32
N ALA A 68 -7.78 26.15 -9.62
CA ALA A 68 -6.62 26.85 -10.14
C ALA A 68 -6.49 28.27 -9.57
#